data_AF-A0A699Z9U9-F1
#
_entry.id   AF-A0A699Z9U9-F1
#
_cell.length_a   1.000
_cell.length_b   1.000
_cell.length_c   1.000
_cell.angle_alpha   90.00
_cell.angle_beta   90.00
_cell.angle_gamma   90.00
#
_symmetry.space_group_name_H-M   'P 1'
#
loop_
_entity.id
_entity.type
_entity.pdbx_description
1 polymer ?
#
loop_
_entity_poly.entity_id
_entity_poly.type
_entity_poly.pdbx_seq_one_letter_code
_entity_poly.pdbx_strand_id
1 'polypeptide(L)'
;MAACVAAAQQPLLQLDRVVLARTGTLLMTWRDETGAVTGLRQALRRTFPGACAKQANIIHTSLLRILGPAQLPRETIAAIVALCDKLTAKLAHHTQLAPSALWFIDETEFSTVVGDKQLLRVPA
;
A
#
# COMPACT_ATOMS: atom_id res chain seq x y z
N MET A 1 -6.60 12.40 -17.38
CA MET A 1 -5.94 12.58 -16.06
C MET A 1 -6.40 13.87 -15.38
N ALA A 2 -6.18 15.07 -15.96
CA ALA A 2 -6.64 16.35 -15.40
C ALA A 2 -8.15 16.39 -15.06
N ALA A 3 -9.02 15.86 -15.95
CA ALA A 3 -10.46 15.77 -15.70
C ALA A 3 -10.83 14.83 -14.53
N CYS A 4 -10.04 13.79 -14.26
CA CYS A 4 -10.27 12.89 -13.14
C CYS A 4 -9.91 13.55 -11.81
N VAL A 5 -8.87 14.39 -11.79
CA VAL A 5 -8.41 15.11 -10.59
C VAL A 5 -9.33 16.29 -10.28
N ALA A 6 -9.79 17.02 -11.28
CA ALA A 6 -10.68 18.17 -11.09
C ALA A 6 -12.03 17.80 -10.43
N ALA A 7 -12.48 16.55 -10.60
CA ALA A 7 -13.71 16.04 -9.99
C ALA A 7 -13.47 15.23 -8.71
N ALA A 8 -12.20 15.04 -8.30
CA ALA A 8 -11.87 14.23 -7.14
C ALA A 8 -12.03 15.02 -5.84
N GLN A 9 -12.85 14.52 -4.93
CA GLN A 9 -12.86 14.97 -3.55
C GLN A 9 -11.56 14.53 -2.85
N GLN A 10 -11.03 15.35 -1.94
CA GLN A 10 -9.89 14.96 -1.13
C GLN A 10 -10.30 13.82 -0.18
N PRO A 11 -9.61 12.66 -0.21
CA PRO A 11 -9.91 11.59 0.73
C PRO A 11 -9.49 11.95 2.15
N LEU A 12 -10.31 11.57 3.13
CA LEU A 12 -9.90 11.47 4.53
C LEU A 12 -9.82 10.00 4.91
N LEU A 13 -8.60 9.55 5.18
CA LEU A 13 -8.28 8.15 5.45
C LEU A 13 -8.05 7.93 6.94
N GLN A 14 -8.77 6.97 7.52
CA GLN A 14 -8.55 6.50 8.89
C GLN A 14 -7.72 5.22 8.85
N LEU A 15 -6.71 5.11 9.71
CA LEU A 15 -5.98 3.84 9.86
C LEU A 15 -6.93 2.73 10.33
N ASP A 16 -7.01 1.64 9.56
CA ASP A 16 -7.75 0.44 9.95
C ASP A 16 -6.87 -0.51 10.76
N ARG A 17 -5.73 -0.89 10.19
CA ARG A 17 -4.80 -1.86 10.78
C ARG A 17 -3.40 -1.78 10.18
N VAL A 18 -2.43 -2.20 10.97
CA VAL A 18 -1.10 -2.59 10.52
C VAL A 18 -1.10 -4.10 10.31
N VAL A 19 -0.63 -4.61 9.17
CA VAL A 19 -0.64 -6.04 8.86
C VAL A 19 0.59 -6.46 8.05
N LEU A 20 1.06 -7.68 8.28
CA LEU A 20 2.02 -8.35 7.39
C LEU A 20 1.25 -9.15 6.33
N ALA A 21 1.34 -8.74 5.07
CA ALA A 21 0.79 -9.48 3.95
C ALA A 21 1.58 -10.76 3.67
N ARG A 22 0.92 -11.77 3.08
CA ARG A 22 1.58 -13.03 2.68
C ARG A 22 2.76 -12.84 1.72
N THR A 23 2.78 -11.72 0.99
CA THR A 23 3.88 -11.30 0.11
C THR A 23 5.12 -10.82 0.86
N GLY A 24 5.11 -10.82 2.19
CA GLY A 24 6.20 -10.31 3.02
C GLY A 24 6.21 -8.78 3.12
N THR A 25 5.15 -8.10 2.70
CA THR A 25 5.04 -6.64 2.78
C THR A 25 4.24 -6.25 4.02
N LEU A 26 4.81 -5.37 4.84
CA LEU A 26 4.09 -4.74 5.95
C LEU A 26 3.29 -3.56 5.40
N LEU A 27 2.00 -3.55 5.72
CA LEU A 27 1.04 -2.59 5.22
C LEU A 27 0.39 -1.85 6.38
N MET A 28 0.20 -0.55 6.23
CA MET A 28 -0.87 0.17 6.91
C MET A 28 -2.06 0.17 5.97
N THR A 29 -3.21 -0.35 6.39
CA THR A 29 -4.43 -0.29 5.58
C THR A 29 -5.34 0.80 6.10
N TRP A 30 -6.07 1.41 5.18
CA TRP A 30 -6.87 2.59 5.45
C TRP A 30 -8.34 2.36 5.11
N ARG A 31 -9.22 2.95 5.91
CA ARG A 31 -10.62 3.17 5.55
C ARG A 31 -10.79 4.56 4.99
N ASP A 32 -11.53 4.66 3.91
CA ASP A 32 -11.97 5.94 3.35
C ASP A 32 -13.41 6.18 3.82
N GLU A 33 -13.56 7.01 4.84
CA GLU A 33 -14.87 7.35 5.42
C GLU A 33 -15.66 8.30 4.49
N THR A 34 -15.00 8.91 3.49
CA THR A 34 -15.61 9.88 2.57
C THR A 34 -16.11 9.24 1.27
N GLY A 35 -15.64 8.05 0.93
CA GLY A 35 -15.89 7.40 -0.36
C GLY A 35 -15.17 8.03 -1.55
N ALA A 36 -14.36 9.06 -1.34
CA ALA A 36 -13.62 9.78 -2.37
C ALA A 36 -12.72 8.87 -3.22
N VAL A 37 -12.05 7.90 -2.61
CA VAL A 37 -11.18 6.94 -3.32
C VAL A 37 -12.00 6.04 -4.24
N THR A 38 -13.20 5.64 -3.83
CA THR A 38 -14.11 4.86 -4.68
C THR A 38 -14.55 5.67 -5.89
N GLY A 39 -14.92 6.94 -5.68
CA GLY A 39 -15.26 7.85 -6.77
C GLY A 39 -14.11 8.04 -7.76
N LEU A 40 -12.90 8.30 -7.25
CA LEU A 40 -11.69 8.43 -8.06
C LEU A 40 -11.41 7.17 -8.87
N ARG A 41 -11.49 6.00 -8.24
CA ARG A 41 -11.32 4.69 -8.88
C ARG A 41 -12.28 4.47 -10.06
N GLN A 42 -13.54 4.86 -9.91
CA GLN A 42 -14.55 4.76 -10.97
C GLN A 42 -14.26 5.75 -12.11
N ALA A 43 -13.91 6.99 -11.79
CA ALA A 43 -13.56 8.00 -12.79
C ALA A 43 -12.34 7.59 -13.62
N LEU A 44 -11.30 7.07 -12.97
CA LEU A 44 -10.10 6.54 -13.64
C LEU A 44 -10.47 5.39 -14.59
N ARG A 45 -11.29 4.43 -14.14
CA ARG A 45 -11.71 3.30 -14.99
C ARG A 45 -12.46 3.73 -16.25
N ARG A 46 -13.32 4.76 -16.13
CA ARG A 46 -14.04 5.31 -17.28
C ARG A 46 -13.12 6.05 -18.25
N THR A 47 -12.06 6.65 -17.74
CA THR A 47 -11.16 7.52 -18.52
C THR A 47 -10.08 6.72 -19.26
N PHE A 48 -9.59 5.62 -18.68
CA PHE A 48 -8.47 4.86 -19.24
C PHE A 48 -8.94 3.56 -19.92
N PRO A 49 -8.95 3.50 -21.27
CA PRO A 49 -9.24 2.25 -21.99
C PRO A 49 -8.18 1.21 -21.65
N GLY A 50 -8.61 0.03 -21.18
CA GLY A 50 -7.71 -1.03 -20.71
C GLY A 50 -7.43 -1.02 -19.19
N ALA A 51 -8.04 -0.11 -18.43
CA ALA A 51 -7.97 -0.15 -16.98
C ALA A 51 -8.41 -1.52 -16.44
N CYS A 52 -7.66 -2.06 -15.47
CA CYS A 52 -7.92 -3.38 -14.91
C CYS A 52 -9.38 -3.49 -14.43
N ALA A 53 -10.08 -4.54 -14.91
CA ALA A 53 -11.47 -4.79 -14.54
C ALA A 53 -11.65 -5.08 -13.04
N LYS A 54 -10.59 -5.60 -12.39
CA LYS A 54 -10.54 -5.93 -10.97
C LYS A 54 -9.66 -4.91 -10.23
N GLN A 55 -10.28 -4.05 -9.43
CA GLN A 55 -9.55 -3.18 -8.53
C GLN A 55 -9.42 -3.83 -7.15
N ALA A 56 -8.22 -3.72 -6.56
CA ALA A 56 -8.05 -4.08 -5.16
C ALA A 56 -8.84 -3.08 -4.31
N ASN A 57 -9.73 -3.58 -3.47
CA ASN A 57 -10.53 -2.72 -2.59
C ASN A 57 -9.72 -2.15 -1.43
N ILE A 58 -8.55 -2.73 -1.14
CA ILE A 58 -7.67 -2.34 -0.04
C ILE A 58 -6.94 -1.04 -0.40
N ILE A 59 -7.09 -0.02 0.44
CA ILE A 59 -6.27 1.19 0.42
C ILE A 59 -5.13 0.94 1.41
N HIS A 60 -3.87 1.08 0.98
CA HIS A 60 -2.75 0.81 1.86
C HIS A 60 -1.54 1.70 1.58
N THR A 61 -0.72 1.87 2.61
CA THR A 61 0.66 2.35 2.51
C THR A 61 1.58 1.17 2.77
N SER A 62 2.49 0.89 1.83
CA SER A 62 3.55 -0.10 2.05
C SER A 62 4.64 0.53 2.91
N LEU A 63 4.92 -0.06 4.08
CA LEU A 63 5.92 0.46 5.02
C LEU A 63 7.29 -0.16 4.79
N LEU A 64 7.32 -1.48 4.70
CA LEU A 64 8.53 -2.26 4.47
C LEU A 64 8.18 -3.53 3.73
N ARG A 65 9.18 -4.08 3.05
CA ARG A 65 9.07 -5.38 2.40
C ARG A 65 10.25 -6.24 2.82
N ILE A 66 9.94 -7.45 3.26
CA ILE A 66 10.96 -8.46 3.53
C ILE A 66 11.49 -8.92 2.17
N LEU A 67 12.76 -8.61 1.91
CA LEU A 67 13.48 -9.01 0.71
C LEU A 67 14.47 -10.11 1.12
N GLY A 68 14.03 -11.36 1.05
CA GLY A 68 14.85 -12.51 1.37
C GLY A 68 14.51 -13.67 0.43
N PRO A 69 15.49 -14.49 0.02
CA PRO A 69 15.22 -15.68 -0.78
C PRO A 69 14.53 -16.78 0.05
N ALA A 70 14.73 -16.76 1.37
CA ALA A 70 14.14 -17.71 2.31
C ALA A 70 12.92 -17.13 3.02
N GLN A 71 11.93 -17.98 3.29
CA GLN A 71 10.79 -17.63 4.12
C GLN A 71 11.24 -17.43 5.56
N LEU A 72 10.71 -16.42 6.24
CA LEU A 72 10.98 -16.20 7.66
C LEU A 72 10.48 -17.40 8.49
N PRO A 73 11.17 -17.75 9.59
CA PRO A 73 10.68 -18.73 10.55
C PRO A 73 9.26 -18.38 11.03
N ARG A 74 8.45 -19.41 11.30
CA ARG A 74 7.05 -19.22 11.74
C ARG A 74 6.94 -18.41 13.02
N GLU A 75 7.85 -18.62 13.96
CA GLU A 75 7.93 -17.86 15.21
C GLU A 75 8.19 -16.37 14.98
N THR A 76 9.06 -16.03 14.03
CA THR A 76 9.34 -14.65 13.64
C THR A 76 8.11 -14.00 13.02
N ILE A 77 7.41 -14.73 12.13
CA ILE A 77 6.16 -14.26 11.53
C ILE A 77 5.11 -14.00 12.62
N ALA A 78 4.95 -14.92 13.57
CA ALA A 78 4.01 -14.76 14.68
C ALA A 78 4.35 -13.55 15.56
N ALA A 79 5.64 -13.32 15.86
CA ALA A 79 6.09 -12.15 16.60
C ALA A 79 5.79 -10.84 15.85
N ILE A 80 6.00 -10.80 14.54
CA ILE A 80 5.67 -9.63 13.71
C ILE A 80 4.16 -9.37 13.72
N VAL A 81 3.34 -10.42 13.57
CA VAL A 81 1.87 -10.29 13.62
C VAL A 81 1.42 -9.74 14.97
N ALA A 82 1.95 -10.26 16.08
CA ALA A 82 1.62 -9.75 17.41
C ALA A 82 2.04 -8.28 17.61
N LEU A 83 3.17 -7.86 17.01
CA LEU A 83 3.58 -6.46 16.99
C LEU A 83 2.61 -5.59 16.15
N CYS A 84 2.18 -6.10 15.00
CA CYS A 84 1.18 -5.42 14.16
C CYS A 84 -0.13 -5.18 14.92
N ASP A 85 -0.60 -6.16 15.69
CA ASP A 85 -1.81 -6.03 16.52
C ASP A 85 -1.63 -4.94 17.59
N LYS A 86 -0.48 -4.92 18.27
CA LYS A 86 -0.15 -3.88 19.26
C LYS A 86 -0.10 -2.49 18.62
N LEU A 87 0.54 -2.36 17.46
CA LEU A 87 0.62 -1.09 16.73
C LEU A 87 -0.76 -0.64 16.25
N THR A 88 -1.59 -1.56 15.77
CA THR A 88 -2.98 -1.29 15.37
C THR A 88 -3.76 -0.74 16.56
N ALA A 89 -3.76 -1.42 17.70
CA ALA A 89 -4.46 -0.96 18.90
C ALA A 89 -3.98 0.43 19.36
N LYS A 90 -2.68 0.71 19.24
CA LYS A 90 -2.09 1.99 19.63
C LYS A 90 -2.47 3.14 18.68
N LEU A 91 -2.58 2.87 17.38
CA LEU A 91 -2.61 3.90 16.34
C LEU A 91 -3.99 4.11 15.69
N ALA A 92 -4.83 3.07 15.65
CA ALA A 92 -6.01 3.00 14.79
C ALA A 92 -7.01 4.16 15.01
N HIS A 93 -7.18 4.65 16.24
CA HIS A 93 -8.12 5.73 16.55
C HIS A 93 -7.54 7.14 16.42
N HIS A 94 -6.22 7.26 16.27
CA HIS A 94 -5.51 8.54 16.33
C HIS A 94 -4.78 8.91 15.04
N THR A 95 -4.76 7.99 14.07
CA THR A 95 -3.98 8.17 12.85
C THR A 95 -4.91 8.41 11.66
N GLN A 96 -4.87 9.64 11.16
CA GLN A 96 -5.56 10.07 9.95
C GLN A 96 -4.57 10.52 8.89
N LEU A 97 -4.94 10.33 7.64
CA LEU A 97 -4.19 10.79 6.48
C LEU A 97 -5.16 11.49 5.51
N ALA A 98 -4.82 12.73 5.14
CA ALA A 98 -5.53 13.49 4.12
C ALA A 98 -4.59 13.72 2.93
N PRO A 99 -4.52 12.81 1.94
CA PRO A 99 -3.64 12.97 0.80
C PRO A 99 -3.99 14.26 0.05
N SER A 100 -2.99 15.10 -0.26
CA SER A 100 -3.19 16.37 -0.95
C SER A 100 -2.80 16.34 -2.43
N ALA A 101 -2.19 15.25 -2.88
CA ALA A 101 -1.68 15.10 -4.23
C ALA A 101 -1.91 13.69 -4.78
N LEU A 102 -2.04 13.60 -6.09
CA LEU A 102 -2.12 12.36 -6.85
C LEU A 102 -0.98 12.33 -7.87
N TRP A 103 -0.29 11.21 -7.95
CA TRP A 103 0.76 10.98 -8.93
C TRP A 103 0.23 10.04 -10.00
N PHE A 104 0.39 10.44 -11.26
CA PHE A 104 0.22 9.55 -12.41
C PHE A 104 1.60 9.09 -12.83
N ILE A 105 1.82 7.77 -12.79
CA ILE A 105 3.08 7.14 -13.17
C ILE A 105 2.84 6.44 -14.50
N ASP A 106 3.62 6.83 -15.51
CA ASP A 106 3.68 6.14 -16.80
C ASP A 106 4.90 5.21 -16.78
N GLU A 107 4.66 3.92 -16.58
CA GLU A 107 5.72 2.91 -16.53
C GLU A 107 6.00 2.38 -17.94
N THR A 108 7.08 2.88 -18.56
CA THR A 108 7.51 2.46 -19.90
C THR A 108 8.48 1.27 -19.89
N GLU A 109 9.10 0.97 -18.73
CA GLU A 109 10.03 -0.13 -18.53
C GLU A 109 9.76 -0.84 -17.20
N PHE A 110 9.63 -2.17 -17.24
CA PHE A 110 9.48 -3.00 -16.03
C PHE A 110 10.83 -3.57 -15.61
N SER A 111 11.43 -3.03 -14.54
CA SER A 111 12.54 -3.70 -13.87
C SER A 111 11.99 -4.76 -12.92
N THR A 112 12.29 -6.03 -13.18
CA THR A 112 11.98 -7.11 -12.23
C THR A 112 13.15 -7.29 -11.27
N VAL A 113 12.88 -7.69 -10.02
CA VAL A 113 13.92 -8.03 -9.01
C VAL A 113 14.59 -9.39 -9.32
N VAL A 114 14.70 -9.73 -10.61
CA VAL A 114 15.31 -10.94 -11.17
C VAL A 114 16.67 -10.59 -11.80
N GLY A 115 17.31 -9.51 -11.34
CA GLY A 115 18.71 -9.20 -11.67
C GLY A 115 19.70 -9.93 -10.76
N ASP A 116 20.97 -9.96 -11.16
CA ASP A 116 22.06 -10.53 -10.37
C ASP A 116 22.11 -9.89 -8.98
N LYS A 117 22.01 -10.71 -7.94
CA LYS A 117 21.99 -10.27 -6.54
C LYS A 117 23.40 -10.34 -5.97
N GLN A 118 24.01 -9.20 -5.70
CA GLN A 118 25.27 -9.13 -4.98
C GLN A 118 25.01 -8.84 -3.49
N LEU A 119 25.45 -9.73 -2.61
CA LEU A 119 25.42 -9.50 -1.18
C LEU A 119 26.53 -8.53 -0.79
N LEU A 120 26.17 -7.31 -0.39
CA LEU A 120 27.12 -6.34 0.16
C LEU A 120 26.99 -6.34 1.68
N ARG A 121 28.09 -6.63 2.39
CA ARG A 121 28.14 -6.58 3.86
C ARG A 121 28.69 -5.22 4.29
N VAL A 122 28.01 -4.57 5.22
CA VAL A 122 28.52 -3.35 5.88
C VAL A 122 29.52 -3.80 6.96
N PRO A 123 30.74 -3.25 7.02
CA PRO A 123 31.68 -3.56 8.08
C PRO A 123 31.14 -3.11 9.45
N ALA A 124 31.49 -3.86 10.48
CA ALA A 124 31.13 -3.59 11.87
C ALA A 124 31.77 -2.29 12.39
#